data_AF-A0A8T5NCU5-F1
#
_entry.id   AF-A0A8T5NCU5-F1
#
_cell.length_a   1.000
_cell.length_b   1.000
_cell.length_c   1.000
_cell.angle_alpha   90.00
_cell.angle_beta   90.00
_cell.angle_gamma   90.00
#
_symmetry.space_group_name_H-M   'P 1'
#
loop_
_entity.id
_entity.type
_entity.pdbx_description
1 polymer ?
#
loop_
_entity_poly.entity_id
_entity_poly.type
_entity_poly.pdbx_seq_one_letter_code
_entity_poly.pdbx_strand_id
1 'polypeptide(L)'
;MHAEGDLTIFNGKLTILMAFSSGGELDKSQIIKIIGSEVVAERWNKPIEIERSEGVAVIISGSEKITCNANIYTDVFIAGVSILRTEIEIRDRILFNDILVALHSNTIILEGLDFQSFAKRRISEIRERLNPGKKVLCYENTKRYTLLKIKEFTPKLDHTELKEQYGEVITRFLSGETSIRPLHSKEIKDKLSNDLSYYDEDLFLASPEGVLILGCDDYIKELRELLELTISLLLLFQIYDRKIDQEITHAFDAIKKMRSSKVYFLTQAPRNLERSLLKVSEIGLVILDDIEDLMNPHKITQDWYYQSAYMRMLIIHKVWDFEKVVQHKIDTLQELYTTTRHFSTEQIAMLLEVAIVLLILWEVVLPLIPTIKGLF
;
A
#
# COMPACT_ATOMS: atom_id res chain seq x y z
N MET A 1 24.59 -10.06 -28.04
CA MET A 1 24.11 -10.03 -29.44
C MET A 1 22.91 -9.10 -29.47
N HIS A 2 22.87 -8.10 -30.36
CA HIS A 2 21.65 -7.33 -30.58
C HIS A 2 20.64 -8.25 -31.28
N ALA A 3 19.42 -8.35 -30.76
CA ALA A 3 18.36 -9.17 -31.36
C ALA A 3 18.11 -8.73 -32.81
N GLU A 4 18.02 -9.69 -33.73
CA GLU A 4 17.54 -9.47 -35.10
C GLU A 4 16.02 -9.29 -35.08
N GLY A 5 15.56 -8.08 -34.75
CA GLY A 5 14.14 -7.67 -34.81
C GLY A 5 13.45 -7.47 -33.46
N ASP A 6 12.25 -6.90 -33.51
CA ASP A 6 11.40 -6.65 -32.34
C ASP A 6 10.56 -7.88 -31.99
N LEU A 7 10.48 -8.20 -30.69
CA LEU A 7 9.62 -9.27 -30.17
C LEU A 7 8.16 -8.94 -30.46
N THR A 8 7.51 -9.75 -31.30
CA THR A 8 6.12 -9.54 -31.70
C THR A 8 5.22 -10.51 -30.94
N ILE A 9 4.21 -9.98 -30.25
CA ILE A 9 3.21 -10.76 -29.51
C ILE A 9 1.95 -10.88 -30.38
N PHE A 10 1.40 -12.08 -30.49
CA PHE A 10 0.13 -12.36 -31.16
C PHE A 10 -0.99 -12.71 -30.18
N ASN A 11 -0.64 -13.34 -29.07
CA ASN A 11 -1.58 -13.75 -28.05
C ASN A 11 -0.99 -13.49 -26.67
N GLY A 12 -1.73 -12.79 -25.83
CA GLY A 12 -1.30 -12.44 -24.49
C GLY A 12 -2.38 -11.76 -23.68
N LYS A 13 -2.02 -11.39 -22.47
CA LYS A 13 -2.88 -10.64 -21.55
C LYS A 13 -2.04 -9.60 -20.84
N LEU A 14 -2.45 -8.34 -20.96
CA LEU A 14 -1.90 -7.22 -20.21
C LEU A 14 -2.83 -6.92 -19.04
N THR A 15 -2.37 -7.11 -17.82
CA THR A 15 -3.12 -6.79 -16.61
C THR A 15 -2.52 -5.57 -15.94
N ILE A 16 -3.32 -4.55 -15.69
CA ILE A 16 -2.92 -3.36 -14.93
C ILE A 16 -3.66 -3.38 -13.60
N LEU A 17 -2.90 -3.46 -12.51
CA LEU A 17 -3.40 -3.33 -11.15
C LEU A 17 -3.23 -1.89 -10.70
N MET A 18 -4.29 -1.31 -10.17
CA MET A 18 -4.24 -0.01 -9.50
C MET A 18 -4.73 -0.22 -8.06
N ALA A 19 -3.79 -0.34 -7.12
CA ALA A 19 -4.11 -0.40 -5.70
C ALA A 19 -4.37 1.00 -5.16
N PHE A 20 -5.39 1.16 -4.32
CA PHE A 20 -5.80 2.45 -3.75
C PHE A 20 -6.38 2.27 -2.34
N SER A 21 -6.34 3.33 -1.54
CA SER A 21 -7.06 3.34 -0.27
C SER A 21 -8.58 3.37 -0.52
N SER A 22 -9.31 2.44 0.10
CA SER A 22 -10.78 2.36 0.07
C SER A 22 -11.45 3.52 0.82
N GLY A 23 -10.68 4.29 1.59
CA GLY A 23 -11.17 5.41 2.39
C GLY A 23 -11.70 4.96 3.74
N GLY A 24 -10.84 4.41 4.60
CA GLY A 24 -11.17 4.02 5.98
C GLY A 24 -11.03 2.51 6.23
N GLU A 25 -11.06 2.12 7.50
CA GLU A 25 -11.24 0.72 7.88
C GLU A 25 -12.63 0.28 7.43
N LEU A 26 -12.68 -0.76 6.61
CA LEU A 26 -13.93 -1.30 6.13
C LEU A 26 -14.56 -2.10 7.27
N ASP A 27 -15.76 -1.72 7.67
CA ASP A 27 -16.49 -2.48 8.67
C ASP A 27 -16.79 -3.89 8.12
N LYS A 28 -16.35 -4.93 8.85
CA LYS A 28 -16.60 -6.35 8.50
C LYS A 28 -18.09 -6.57 8.19
N SER A 29 -18.99 -5.88 8.90
CA SER A 29 -20.44 -5.98 8.68
C SER A 29 -20.90 -5.42 7.34
N GLN A 30 -20.22 -4.40 6.80
CA GLN A 30 -20.49 -3.83 5.48
C GLN A 30 -19.99 -4.73 4.35
N ILE A 31 -18.78 -5.29 4.52
CA ILE A 31 -18.22 -6.27 3.56
C ILE A 31 -19.10 -7.52 3.52
N ILE A 32 -19.53 -8.04 4.67
CA ILE A 32 -20.43 -9.21 4.74
C ILE A 32 -21.77 -8.93 4.04
N LYS A 33 -22.29 -7.70 4.09
CA LYS A 33 -23.52 -7.34 3.36
C LYS A 33 -23.33 -7.31 1.84
N ILE A 34 -22.14 -7.00 1.35
CA ILE A 34 -21.83 -6.92 -0.08
C ILE A 34 -21.49 -8.31 -0.65
N ILE A 35 -20.78 -9.15 0.12
CA ILE A 35 -20.12 -10.37 -0.36
C ILE A 35 -20.73 -11.65 0.21
N GLY A 36 -21.45 -11.57 1.34
CA GLY A 36 -21.93 -12.73 2.10
C GLY A 36 -20.89 -13.26 3.09
N SER A 37 -21.35 -13.85 4.20
CA SER A 37 -20.51 -14.23 5.34
C SER A 37 -19.55 -15.39 5.07
N GLU A 38 -19.91 -16.31 4.18
CA GLU A 38 -19.14 -17.52 3.89
C GLU A 38 -17.85 -17.20 3.11
N VAL A 39 -17.94 -16.31 2.12
CA VAL A 39 -16.79 -15.89 1.29
C VAL A 39 -15.76 -15.10 2.11
N VAL A 40 -16.23 -14.29 3.07
CA VAL A 40 -15.36 -13.52 3.97
C VAL A 40 -14.61 -14.43 4.94
N ALA A 41 -15.24 -15.51 5.41
CA ALA A 41 -14.60 -16.47 6.32
C ALA A 41 -13.52 -17.32 5.62
N GLU A 42 -13.75 -17.70 4.36
CA GLU A 42 -12.81 -18.53 3.59
C GLU A 42 -11.62 -17.73 3.02
N ARG A 43 -11.83 -16.44 2.72
CA ARG A 43 -10.83 -15.56 2.07
C ARG A 43 -10.36 -14.39 2.93
N TRP A 44 -10.51 -14.45 4.27
CA TRP A 44 -10.12 -13.37 5.19
C TRP A 44 -8.73 -12.77 4.91
N ASN A 45 -7.78 -13.62 4.48
CA ASN A 45 -6.39 -13.26 4.23
C ASN A 45 -6.04 -12.93 2.78
N LYS A 46 -7.04 -12.86 1.88
CA LYS A 46 -6.83 -12.67 0.44
C LYS A 46 -7.68 -11.52 -0.10
N PRO A 47 -7.29 -10.91 -1.23
CA PRO A 47 -8.19 -10.02 -1.96
C PRO A 47 -9.49 -10.75 -2.30
N ILE A 48 -10.63 -10.07 -2.08
CA ILE A 48 -11.96 -10.58 -2.37
C ILE A 48 -12.54 -9.79 -3.54
N GLU A 49 -12.84 -10.49 -4.63
CA GLU A 49 -13.47 -9.91 -5.82
C GLU A 49 -14.93 -9.53 -5.51
N ILE A 50 -15.30 -8.26 -5.74
CA ILE A 50 -16.65 -7.73 -5.43
C ILE A 50 -17.42 -7.28 -6.67
N GLU A 51 -16.73 -6.99 -7.76
CA GLU A 51 -17.34 -6.50 -8.99
C GLU A 51 -16.54 -6.97 -10.19
N ARG A 52 -17.27 -7.37 -11.24
CA ARG A 52 -16.72 -7.67 -12.55
C ARG A 52 -17.55 -6.96 -13.62
N SER A 53 -16.88 -6.23 -14.50
CA SER A 53 -17.48 -5.60 -15.66
C SER A 53 -16.64 -5.82 -16.91
N GLU A 54 -17.29 -6.00 -18.06
CA GLU A 54 -16.62 -6.10 -19.35
C GLU A 54 -16.58 -4.72 -20.04
N GLY A 55 -15.51 -4.48 -20.79
CA GLY A 55 -15.29 -3.24 -21.51
C GLY A 55 -14.40 -3.44 -22.73
N VAL A 56 -14.13 -2.34 -23.44
CA VAL A 56 -13.25 -2.32 -24.62
C VAL A 56 -12.07 -1.41 -24.31
N ALA A 57 -10.87 -1.93 -24.53
CA ALA A 57 -9.61 -1.20 -24.47
C ALA A 57 -9.12 -0.91 -25.89
N VAL A 58 -8.54 0.28 -26.10
CA VAL A 58 -7.80 0.60 -27.31
C VAL A 58 -6.37 0.94 -26.92
N ILE A 59 -5.42 0.15 -27.43
CA ILE A 59 -3.99 0.43 -27.28
C ILE A 59 -3.55 1.23 -28.51
N ILE A 60 -3.06 2.45 -28.28
CA ILE A 60 -2.51 3.30 -29.35
C ILE A 60 -0.99 3.27 -29.23
N SER A 61 -0.31 2.76 -30.27
CA SER A 61 1.13 2.89 -30.44
C SER A 61 1.46 3.50 -31.79
N GLY A 62 2.04 4.70 -31.79
CA GLY A 62 2.32 5.45 -33.01
C GLY A 62 1.07 5.67 -33.87
N SER A 63 1.05 5.11 -35.08
CA SER A 63 -0.08 5.17 -36.01
C SER A 63 -1.07 4.01 -35.90
N GLU A 64 -0.71 2.95 -35.16
CA GLU A 64 -1.53 1.76 -35.05
C GLU A 64 -2.48 1.84 -33.84
N LYS A 65 -3.69 1.34 -34.03
CA LYS A 65 -4.72 1.25 -32.99
C LYS A 65 -5.21 -0.18 -32.93
N ILE A 66 -5.04 -0.80 -31.78
CA ILE A 66 -5.44 -2.18 -31.54
C ILE A 66 -6.60 -2.17 -30.56
N THR A 67 -7.71 -2.81 -30.95
CA THR A 67 -8.92 -2.88 -30.12
C THR A 67 -8.93 -4.22 -29.42
N CYS A 68 -8.96 -4.18 -28.10
CA CYS A 68 -8.85 -5.34 -27.23
C CYS A 68 -10.09 -5.43 -26.33
N ASN A 69 -10.49 -6.66 -25.99
CA ASN A 69 -11.47 -6.88 -24.94
C ASN A 69 -10.80 -6.63 -23.58
N ALA A 70 -11.52 -5.95 -22.67
CA ALA A 70 -11.06 -5.69 -21.32
C ALA A 70 -12.04 -6.27 -20.30
N ASN A 71 -11.52 -6.94 -19.27
CA ASN A 71 -12.27 -7.29 -18.08
C ASN A 71 -11.77 -6.42 -16.93
N ILE A 72 -12.68 -5.77 -16.22
CA ILE A 72 -12.39 -4.89 -15.09
C ILE A 72 -12.95 -5.56 -13.85
N TYR A 73 -12.10 -5.68 -12.84
CA TYR A 73 -12.41 -6.29 -11.56
C TYR A 73 -12.11 -5.30 -10.43
N THR A 74 -12.92 -5.38 -9.38
CA THR A 74 -12.62 -4.69 -8.12
C THR A 74 -12.39 -5.73 -7.04
N ASP A 75 -11.18 -5.77 -6.53
CA ASP A 75 -10.77 -6.65 -5.44
C ASP A 75 -10.61 -5.80 -4.17
N VAL A 76 -11.21 -6.22 -3.06
CA VAL A 76 -11.19 -5.49 -1.79
C VAL A 76 -10.41 -6.28 -0.74
N PHE A 77 -9.57 -5.55 -0.01
CA PHE A 77 -8.83 -6.03 1.13
C PHE A 77 -9.39 -5.41 2.42
N ILE A 78 -9.66 -6.26 3.41
CA ILE A 78 -10.44 -5.87 4.60
C ILE A 78 -9.72 -4.79 5.42
N ALA A 79 -8.39 -4.74 5.37
CA ALA A 79 -7.58 -3.71 6.02
C ALA A 79 -7.66 -2.31 5.36
N GLY A 80 -8.62 -2.07 4.44
CA GLY A 80 -8.90 -0.74 3.87
C GLY A 80 -8.14 -0.38 2.60
N VAL A 81 -7.68 -1.40 1.88
CA VAL A 81 -7.06 -1.27 0.54
C VAL A 81 -7.94 -1.97 -0.49
N SER A 82 -8.01 -1.44 -1.69
CA SER A 82 -8.69 -2.08 -2.83
C SER A 82 -7.81 -2.03 -4.07
N ILE A 83 -8.01 -2.98 -4.97
CA ILE A 83 -7.32 -3.08 -6.24
C ILE A 83 -8.37 -3.00 -7.36
N LEU A 84 -8.16 -2.06 -8.27
CA LEU A 84 -8.83 -2.05 -9.56
C LEU A 84 -7.94 -2.83 -10.54
N ARG A 85 -8.37 -4.04 -10.90
CA ARG A 85 -7.64 -4.94 -11.82
C ARG A 85 -8.26 -4.85 -13.20
N THR A 86 -7.50 -4.37 -14.19
CA THR A 86 -7.94 -4.30 -15.58
C THR A 86 -7.14 -5.29 -16.42
N GLU A 87 -7.80 -6.32 -16.92
CA GLU A 87 -7.22 -7.35 -17.79
C GLU A 87 -7.58 -7.07 -19.25
N ILE A 88 -6.58 -6.77 -20.08
CA ILE A 88 -6.72 -6.49 -21.50
C ILE A 88 -6.21 -7.70 -22.30
N GLU A 89 -7.09 -8.32 -23.08
CA GLU A 89 -6.73 -9.47 -23.92
C GLU A 89 -6.12 -9.02 -25.24
N ILE A 90 -4.87 -9.43 -25.49
CA ILE A 90 -4.15 -9.14 -26.73
C ILE A 90 -4.34 -10.34 -27.66
N ARG A 91 -5.02 -10.14 -28.79
CA ARG A 91 -5.25 -11.17 -29.82
C ARG A 91 -4.80 -10.76 -31.23
N ASP A 92 -4.27 -9.56 -31.35
CA ASP A 92 -3.74 -8.99 -32.58
C ASP A 92 -2.22 -8.84 -32.46
N ARG A 93 -1.56 -8.71 -33.62
CA ARG A 93 -0.12 -8.46 -33.70
C ARG A 93 0.23 -7.13 -33.04
N ILE A 94 1.09 -7.16 -32.02
CA ILE A 94 1.64 -5.97 -31.37
C ILE A 94 3.12 -6.18 -31.04
N LEU A 95 3.95 -5.16 -31.20
CA LEU A 95 5.35 -5.24 -30.75
C LEU A 95 5.42 -5.09 -29.23
N PHE A 96 6.32 -5.82 -28.58
CA PHE A 96 6.55 -5.70 -27.15
C PHE A 96 6.90 -4.26 -26.74
N ASN A 97 7.71 -3.59 -27.56
CA ASN A 97 8.08 -2.19 -27.33
C ASN A 97 6.88 -1.23 -27.44
N ASP A 98 5.90 -1.53 -28.30
CA ASP A 98 4.67 -0.73 -28.43
C ASP A 98 3.80 -0.81 -27.16
N ILE A 99 3.70 -1.99 -26.54
CA ILE A 99 3.03 -2.15 -25.25
C ILE A 99 3.72 -1.28 -24.19
N LEU A 100 5.05 -1.32 -24.15
CA LEU A 100 5.85 -0.53 -23.21
C LEU A 100 5.61 0.97 -23.42
N VAL A 101 5.69 1.46 -24.66
CA VAL A 101 5.42 2.87 -24.98
C VAL A 101 4.00 3.27 -24.58
N ALA A 102 3.01 2.41 -24.83
CA ALA A 102 1.61 2.69 -24.51
C ALA A 102 1.34 2.77 -23.01
N LEU A 103 1.97 1.90 -22.22
CA LEU A 103 1.89 1.92 -20.76
C LEU A 103 2.45 3.23 -20.17
N HIS A 104 3.52 3.77 -20.76
CA HIS A 104 4.21 4.96 -20.27
C HIS A 104 3.62 6.27 -20.77
N SER A 105 3.22 6.32 -22.04
CA SER A 105 2.64 7.51 -22.66
C SER A 105 1.15 7.69 -22.33
N ASN A 106 0.60 6.79 -21.50
CA ASN A 106 -0.81 6.76 -21.09
C ASN A 106 -1.77 6.74 -22.30
N THR A 107 -1.41 5.99 -23.34
CA THR A 107 -2.18 5.88 -24.59
C THR A 107 -3.07 4.64 -24.65
N ILE A 108 -3.26 3.97 -23.52
CA ILE A 108 -4.26 2.93 -23.33
C ILE A 108 -5.58 3.63 -22.99
N ILE A 109 -6.58 3.47 -23.85
CA ILE A 109 -7.89 4.10 -23.73
C ILE A 109 -8.92 3.04 -23.31
N LEU A 110 -9.68 3.32 -22.26
CA LEU A 110 -10.80 2.49 -21.77
C LEU A 110 -12.05 3.36 -21.70
N GLU A 111 -13.15 2.89 -22.29
CA GLU A 111 -14.44 3.62 -22.29
C GLU A 111 -14.31 5.08 -22.78
N GLY A 112 -13.39 5.34 -23.72
CA GLY A 112 -13.14 6.68 -24.28
C GLY A 112 -12.28 7.61 -23.42
N LEU A 113 -11.72 7.14 -22.30
CA LEU A 113 -10.81 7.88 -21.43
C LEU A 113 -9.42 7.24 -21.42
N ASP A 114 -8.36 8.02 -21.21
CA ASP A 114 -7.05 7.45 -20.90
C ASP A 114 -7.10 6.64 -19.59
N PHE A 115 -6.21 5.66 -19.45
CA PHE A 115 -6.23 4.74 -18.32
C PHE A 115 -6.22 5.44 -16.95
N GLN A 116 -5.43 6.51 -16.80
CA GLN A 116 -5.36 7.25 -15.55
C GLN A 116 -6.68 7.94 -15.20
N SER A 117 -7.31 8.61 -16.18
CA SER A 117 -8.63 9.24 -16.01
C SER A 117 -9.73 8.22 -15.75
N PHE A 118 -9.73 7.10 -16.48
CA PHE A 118 -10.62 5.97 -16.26
C PHE A 118 -10.48 5.42 -14.82
N ALA A 119 -9.25 5.13 -14.39
CA ALA A 119 -8.97 4.59 -13.07
C ALA A 119 -9.42 5.55 -11.96
N LYS A 120 -9.15 6.86 -12.08
CA LYS A 120 -9.61 7.87 -11.11
C LYS A 120 -11.14 7.88 -10.98
N ARG A 121 -11.85 7.84 -12.10
CA ARG A 121 -13.32 7.80 -12.11
C ARG A 121 -13.83 6.53 -11.42
N ARG A 122 -13.34 5.35 -11.82
CA ARG A 122 -13.75 4.07 -11.24
C ARG A 122 -13.42 3.98 -9.75
N ILE A 123 -12.24 4.44 -9.33
CA ILE A 123 -11.86 4.51 -7.91
C ILE A 123 -12.85 5.38 -7.12
N SER A 124 -13.27 6.53 -7.66
CA SER A 124 -14.27 7.38 -7.00
C SER A 124 -15.63 6.69 -6.88
N GLU A 125 -16.08 5.99 -7.93
CA GLU A 125 -17.32 5.20 -7.93
C GLU A 125 -17.27 4.09 -6.87
N ILE A 126 -16.15 3.36 -6.79
CA ILE A 126 -15.94 2.30 -5.80
C ILE A 126 -15.91 2.87 -4.38
N ARG A 127 -15.22 3.98 -4.15
CA ARG A 127 -15.16 4.64 -2.82
C ARG A 127 -16.54 5.06 -2.34
N GLU A 128 -17.36 5.65 -3.20
CA GLU A 128 -18.73 6.03 -2.82
C GLU A 128 -19.60 4.81 -2.51
N ARG A 129 -19.44 3.71 -3.24
CA ARG A 129 -20.16 2.46 -2.96
C ARG A 129 -19.74 1.82 -1.63
N LEU A 130 -18.44 1.80 -1.33
CA LEU A 130 -17.91 1.23 -0.09
C LEU A 130 -18.24 2.10 1.13
N ASN A 131 -18.24 3.43 0.97
CA ASN A 131 -18.40 4.40 2.05
C ASN A 131 -19.45 5.48 1.75
N PRO A 132 -20.74 5.09 1.54
CA PRO A 132 -21.76 6.02 1.06
C PRO A 132 -21.97 7.18 2.04
N GLY A 133 -21.83 8.41 1.55
CA GLY A 133 -22.04 9.63 2.34
C GLY A 133 -21.03 9.88 3.47
N LYS A 134 -19.98 9.06 3.62
CA LYS A 134 -18.92 9.29 4.61
C LYS A 134 -17.79 10.11 3.98
N LYS A 135 -17.50 11.28 4.54
CA LYS A 135 -16.32 12.07 4.18
C LYS A 135 -15.08 11.45 4.84
N VAL A 136 -14.54 10.38 4.26
CA VAL A 136 -13.36 9.72 4.80
C VAL A 136 -12.09 10.36 4.26
N LEU A 137 -11.10 10.55 5.14
CA LEU A 137 -9.75 10.94 4.75
C LEU A 137 -9.18 9.86 3.81
N CYS A 138 -9.21 10.16 2.51
CA CYS A 138 -8.62 9.32 1.49
C CYS A 138 -7.23 9.85 1.19
N TYR A 139 -6.22 9.02 1.39
CA TYR A 139 -4.89 9.33 0.89
C TYR A 139 -4.90 9.13 -0.63
N GLU A 140 -4.41 10.10 -1.40
CA GLU A 140 -4.34 10.02 -2.87
C GLU A 140 -3.31 9.01 -3.38
N ASN A 141 -2.74 8.17 -2.50
CA ASN A 141 -1.82 7.14 -2.93
C ASN A 141 -2.54 6.06 -3.71
N THR A 142 -2.13 5.96 -4.97
CA THR A 142 -2.41 4.84 -5.84
C THR A 142 -1.10 4.18 -6.24
N LYS A 143 -1.02 2.86 -6.16
CA LYS A 143 0.12 2.10 -6.67
C LYS A 143 -0.30 1.37 -7.93
N ARG A 144 0.32 1.72 -9.06
CA ARG A 144 0.18 1.00 -10.33
C ARG A 144 1.18 -0.15 -10.36
N TYR A 145 0.73 -1.30 -10.87
CA TYR A 145 1.57 -2.46 -11.12
C TYR A 145 1.10 -3.18 -12.38
N THR A 146 2.02 -3.65 -13.23
CA THR A 146 1.67 -4.19 -14.55
C THR A 146 2.11 -5.65 -14.68
N LEU A 147 1.23 -6.53 -15.14
CA LEU A 147 1.57 -7.92 -15.47
C LEU A 147 1.37 -8.10 -16.97
N LEU A 148 2.37 -8.64 -17.66
CA LEU A 148 2.26 -9.01 -19.07
C LEU A 148 2.46 -10.51 -19.19
N LYS A 149 1.36 -11.22 -19.46
CA LYS A 149 1.41 -12.63 -19.83
C LYS A 149 1.48 -12.76 -21.35
N ILE A 150 2.48 -13.46 -21.85
CA ILE A 150 2.63 -13.75 -23.27
C ILE A 150 2.34 -15.24 -23.48
N LYS A 151 1.46 -15.55 -24.43
CA LYS A 151 1.11 -16.93 -24.81
C LYS A 151 1.72 -17.31 -26.15
N GLU A 152 1.64 -16.43 -27.13
CA GLU A 152 2.17 -16.65 -28.47
C GLU A 152 2.96 -15.43 -28.93
N PHE A 153 4.20 -15.65 -29.34
CA PHE A 153 5.11 -14.62 -29.81
C PHE A 153 6.04 -15.15 -30.91
N THR A 154 6.64 -14.24 -31.66
CA THR A 154 7.68 -14.52 -32.65
C THR A 154 8.87 -13.58 -32.45
N PRO A 155 10.12 -14.05 -32.64
CA PRO A 155 10.52 -15.44 -32.93
C PRO A 155 10.21 -16.41 -31.78
N LYS A 156 9.98 -17.69 -32.09
CA LYS A 156 9.84 -18.73 -31.07
C LYS A 156 11.21 -18.93 -30.43
N LEU A 157 11.31 -18.64 -29.14
CA LEU A 157 12.52 -18.76 -28.34
C LEU A 157 12.19 -19.51 -27.05
N ASP A 158 13.17 -20.22 -26.51
CA ASP A 158 13.06 -20.72 -25.15
C ASP A 158 13.25 -19.58 -24.12
N HIS A 159 13.09 -19.87 -22.82
CA HIS A 159 13.22 -18.85 -21.77
C HIS A 159 14.66 -18.29 -21.66
N THR A 160 15.67 -19.07 -22.00
CA THR A 160 17.09 -18.68 -21.87
C THR A 160 17.48 -17.76 -23.02
N GLU A 161 17.16 -18.16 -24.25
CA GLU A 161 17.33 -17.37 -25.45
C GLU A 161 16.55 -16.05 -25.37
N LEU A 162 15.34 -16.07 -24.80
CA LEU A 162 14.57 -14.84 -24.60
C LEU A 162 15.26 -13.88 -23.62
N LYS A 163 15.80 -14.39 -22.50
CA LYS A 163 16.57 -13.58 -21.54
C LYS A 163 17.86 -13.02 -22.18
N GLU A 164 18.53 -13.79 -23.02
CA GLU A 164 19.77 -13.37 -23.68
C GLU A 164 19.55 -12.33 -24.79
N GLN A 165 18.53 -12.53 -25.62
CA GLN A 165 18.27 -11.69 -26.79
C GLN A 165 17.43 -10.45 -26.46
N TYR A 166 16.43 -10.59 -25.60
CA TYR A 166 15.46 -9.54 -25.26
C TYR A 166 15.56 -9.06 -23.81
N GLY A 167 16.60 -9.47 -23.08
CA GLY A 167 16.81 -9.14 -21.67
C GLY A 167 16.76 -7.65 -21.37
N GLU A 168 17.30 -6.79 -22.24
CA GLU A 168 17.25 -5.33 -22.04
C GLU A 168 15.80 -4.80 -22.12
N VAL A 169 15.03 -5.21 -23.12
CA VAL A 169 13.65 -4.76 -23.31
C VAL A 169 12.73 -5.30 -22.21
N ILE A 170 12.94 -6.56 -21.81
CA ILE A 170 12.26 -7.16 -20.66
C ILE A 170 12.57 -6.38 -19.39
N THR A 171 13.85 -6.03 -19.16
CA THR A 171 14.26 -5.25 -17.99
C THR A 171 13.62 -3.86 -18.00
N ARG A 172 13.52 -3.20 -19.16
CA ARG A 172 12.81 -1.92 -19.30
C ARG A 172 11.34 -2.03 -18.91
N PHE A 173 10.65 -3.08 -19.37
CA PHE A 173 9.26 -3.34 -18.96
C PHE A 173 9.15 -3.57 -17.45
N LEU A 174 10.00 -4.45 -16.90
CA LEU A 174 10.01 -4.79 -15.48
C LEU A 174 10.34 -3.60 -14.58
N SER A 175 11.11 -2.63 -15.06
CA SER A 175 11.48 -1.41 -14.32
C SER A 175 10.57 -0.21 -14.61
N GLY A 176 9.62 -0.34 -15.54
CA GLY A 176 8.84 0.80 -16.01
C GLY A 176 9.72 1.93 -16.53
N GLU A 177 10.71 1.61 -17.37
CA GLU A 177 11.62 2.58 -17.98
C GLU A 177 11.40 2.63 -19.50
N THR A 178 11.34 3.84 -20.06
CA THR A 178 11.20 4.10 -21.51
C THR A 178 12.42 4.70 -22.15
N SER A 179 13.39 5.12 -21.34
CA SER A 179 14.62 5.72 -21.81
C SER A 179 15.29 4.81 -22.82
N ILE A 180 15.67 5.39 -23.96
CA ILE A 180 16.38 4.69 -25.03
C ILE A 180 17.83 4.38 -24.59
N ARG A 181 18.30 5.01 -23.51
CA ARG A 181 19.65 4.83 -22.98
C ARG A 181 19.90 3.34 -22.64
N PRO A 182 21.09 2.82 -22.99
CA PRO A 182 21.43 1.44 -22.69
C PRO A 182 21.43 1.22 -21.18
N LEU A 183 20.79 0.13 -20.74
CA LEU A 183 20.79 -0.26 -19.34
C LEU A 183 22.16 -0.83 -18.96
N HIS A 184 22.55 -0.61 -17.70
CA HIS A 184 23.77 -1.22 -17.17
C HIS A 184 23.60 -2.74 -17.12
N SER A 185 24.60 -3.51 -17.56
CA SER A 185 24.53 -4.98 -17.64
C SER A 185 24.18 -5.66 -16.31
N LYS A 186 24.67 -5.08 -15.20
CA LYS A 186 24.31 -5.50 -13.84
C LYS A 186 22.80 -5.38 -13.57
N GLU A 187 22.16 -4.28 -13.96
CA GLU A 187 20.72 -4.07 -13.75
C GLU A 187 19.90 -5.13 -14.51
N ILE A 188 20.29 -5.42 -15.76
CA ILE A 188 19.67 -6.47 -16.57
C ILE A 188 19.81 -7.82 -15.87
N LYS A 189 21.03 -8.19 -15.46
CA LYS A 189 21.28 -9.48 -14.79
C LYS A 189 20.50 -9.60 -13.47
N ASP A 190 20.51 -8.56 -12.65
CA ASP A 190 19.85 -8.57 -11.34
C ASP A 190 18.32 -8.70 -11.50
N LYS A 191 17.70 -7.96 -12.43
CA LYS A 191 16.25 -8.05 -12.70
C LYS A 191 15.85 -9.39 -13.30
N LEU A 192 16.61 -9.93 -14.26
CA LEU A 192 16.34 -11.23 -14.87
C LEU A 192 16.59 -12.42 -13.93
N SER A 193 17.26 -12.20 -12.80
CA SER A 193 17.49 -13.22 -11.78
C SER A 193 16.30 -13.43 -10.82
N ASN A 194 15.34 -12.51 -10.81
CA ASN A 194 14.12 -12.59 -9.99
C ASN A 194 13.05 -13.49 -10.63
N ASP A 195 13.46 -14.72 -10.95
CA ASP A 195 12.61 -15.76 -11.49
C ASP A 195 11.90 -16.51 -10.36
N LEU A 196 10.57 -16.58 -10.43
CA LEU A 196 9.71 -17.27 -9.47
C LEU A 196 9.05 -18.53 -10.07
N SER A 197 9.44 -18.96 -11.27
CA SER A 197 8.82 -20.10 -11.96
C SER A 197 8.99 -21.42 -11.21
N TYR A 198 8.02 -22.32 -11.35
CA TYR A 198 8.09 -23.67 -10.79
C TYR A 198 8.68 -24.69 -11.77
N TYR A 199 8.27 -24.61 -13.05
CA TYR A 199 8.73 -25.49 -14.12
C TYR A 199 9.78 -24.79 -15.00
N ASP A 200 10.61 -25.59 -15.68
CA ASP A 200 11.71 -25.09 -16.51
C ASP A 200 11.19 -24.34 -17.74
N GLU A 201 10.04 -24.73 -18.31
CA GLU A 201 9.43 -24.08 -19.47
C GLU A 201 8.75 -22.75 -19.15
N ASP A 202 8.54 -22.47 -17.86
CA ASP A 202 7.83 -21.29 -17.39
C ASP A 202 8.79 -20.13 -17.12
N LEU A 203 8.23 -18.92 -17.17
CA LEU A 203 8.96 -17.72 -16.78
C LEU A 203 8.05 -16.77 -16.02
N PHE A 204 8.32 -16.53 -14.74
CA PHE A 204 7.66 -15.54 -13.91
C PHE A 204 8.71 -14.58 -13.35
N LEU A 205 9.01 -13.53 -14.12
CA LEU A 205 9.98 -12.52 -13.71
C LEU A 205 9.28 -11.40 -12.95
N ALA A 206 9.54 -11.32 -11.65
CA ALA A 206 8.94 -10.32 -10.78
C ALA A 206 9.86 -9.14 -10.48
N SER A 207 9.28 -7.95 -10.45
CA SER A 207 9.97 -6.69 -10.21
C SER A 207 9.05 -5.70 -9.48
N PRO A 208 9.54 -4.63 -8.82
CA PRO A 208 8.67 -3.72 -8.07
C PRO A 208 7.65 -2.93 -8.93
N GLU A 209 7.87 -2.82 -10.24
CA GLU A 209 7.00 -2.08 -11.18
C GLU A 209 6.09 -2.99 -12.03
N GLY A 210 6.50 -4.25 -12.24
CA GLY A 210 5.72 -5.20 -13.03
C GLY A 210 6.27 -6.62 -13.05
N VAL A 211 5.52 -7.50 -13.71
CA VAL A 211 5.85 -8.91 -13.90
C VAL A 211 5.69 -9.30 -15.37
N LEU A 212 6.67 -10.04 -15.89
CA LEU A 212 6.56 -10.73 -17.17
C LEU A 212 6.27 -12.21 -16.93
N ILE A 213 5.24 -12.76 -17.59
CA ILE A 213 4.86 -14.17 -17.50
C ILE A 213 4.92 -14.85 -18.87
N LEU A 214 5.57 -16.01 -18.93
CA LEU A 214 5.43 -17.03 -19.98
C LEU A 214 4.98 -18.33 -19.32
N GLY A 215 3.95 -18.96 -19.89
CA GLY A 215 3.37 -20.18 -19.32
C GLY A 215 2.67 -19.93 -17.97
N CYS A 216 3.00 -20.76 -16.98
CA CYS A 216 2.43 -20.81 -15.63
C CYS A 216 0.91 -21.04 -15.61
N ASP A 217 0.33 -21.66 -16.65
CA ASP A 217 -1.13 -21.73 -16.81
C ASP A 217 -1.83 -22.39 -15.61
N ASP A 218 -1.17 -23.35 -14.96
CA ASP A 218 -1.73 -24.15 -13.87
C ASP A 218 -1.67 -23.49 -12.48
N TYR A 219 -0.83 -22.47 -12.28
CA TYR A 219 -0.57 -21.86 -10.96
C TYR A 219 -0.47 -20.32 -10.95
N ILE A 220 -0.68 -19.68 -12.11
CA ILE A 220 -0.62 -18.21 -12.23
C ILE A 220 -1.66 -17.51 -11.35
N LYS A 221 -2.81 -18.13 -11.13
CA LYS A 221 -3.90 -17.52 -10.35
C LYS A 221 -3.45 -17.30 -8.90
N GLU A 222 -2.86 -18.32 -8.30
CA GLU A 222 -2.34 -18.31 -6.94
C GLU A 222 -1.18 -17.30 -6.81
N LEU A 223 -0.24 -17.29 -7.76
CA LEU A 223 0.84 -16.30 -7.78
C LEU A 223 0.32 -14.86 -7.90
N ARG A 224 -0.69 -14.64 -8.75
CA ARG A 224 -1.33 -13.32 -8.91
C ARG A 224 -1.99 -12.87 -7.60
N GLU A 225 -2.73 -13.76 -6.93
CA GLU A 225 -3.37 -13.44 -5.64
C GLU A 225 -2.33 -13.08 -4.56
N LEU A 226 -1.21 -13.80 -4.49
CA LEU A 226 -0.11 -13.51 -3.56
C LEU A 226 0.60 -12.18 -3.86
N LEU A 227 0.72 -11.86 -5.15
CA LEU A 227 1.27 -10.58 -5.61
C LEU A 227 0.32 -9.42 -5.29
N GLU A 228 -0.98 -9.57 -5.54
CA GLU A 228 -2.01 -8.59 -5.19
C GLU A 228 -2.04 -8.34 -3.68
N LEU A 229 -1.89 -9.39 -2.86
CA LEU A 229 -1.74 -9.28 -1.41
C LEU A 229 -0.48 -8.48 -1.05
N THR A 230 0.66 -8.80 -1.65
CA THR A 230 1.94 -8.09 -1.43
C THR A 230 1.82 -6.60 -1.75
N ILE A 231 1.22 -6.26 -2.90
CA ILE A 231 1.02 -4.86 -3.33
C ILE A 231 0.07 -4.13 -2.36
N SER A 232 -0.97 -4.82 -1.89
CA SER A 232 -1.91 -4.28 -0.90
C SER A 232 -1.22 -3.97 0.42
N LEU A 233 -0.40 -4.89 0.93
CA LEU A 233 0.38 -4.71 2.16
C LEU A 233 1.35 -3.53 2.04
N LEU A 234 2.07 -3.42 0.92
CA LEU A 234 2.96 -2.28 0.68
C LEU A 234 2.20 -0.95 0.74
N LEU A 235 1.06 -0.85 0.04
CA LEU A 235 0.25 0.37 0.04
C LEU A 235 -0.31 0.66 1.44
N LEU A 236 -0.71 -0.38 2.18
CA LEU A 236 -1.21 -0.26 3.54
C LEU A 236 -0.16 0.33 4.48
N PHE A 237 1.08 -0.17 4.47
CA PHE A 237 2.15 0.43 5.26
C PHE A 237 2.45 1.87 4.85
N GLN A 238 2.39 2.21 3.56
CA GLN A 238 2.53 3.61 3.10
C GLN A 238 1.40 4.52 3.59
N ILE A 239 0.18 3.98 3.74
CA ILE A 239 -0.94 4.71 4.34
C ILE A 239 -0.70 4.92 5.84
N TYR A 240 -0.27 3.89 6.56
CA TYR A 240 0.02 4.01 7.99
C TYR A 240 1.18 4.94 8.28
N ASP A 241 2.24 4.88 7.49
CA ASP A 241 3.38 5.80 7.57
C ASP A 241 2.93 7.26 7.59
N ARG A 242 2.01 7.61 6.68
CA ARG A 242 1.44 8.97 6.60
C ARG A 242 0.47 9.31 7.71
N LYS A 243 -0.37 8.35 8.12
CA LYS A 243 -1.26 8.52 9.28
C LYS A 243 -0.43 8.84 10.53
N ILE A 244 0.64 8.07 10.75
CA ILE A 244 1.53 8.25 11.90
C ILE A 244 2.29 9.57 11.79
N ASP A 245 2.76 9.99 10.62
CA ASP A 245 3.42 11.30 10.45
C ASP A 245 2.51 12.48 10.83
N GLN A 246 1.22 12.38 10.52
CA GLN A 246 0.24 13.39 10.91
C GLN A 246 0.05 13.43 12.43
N GLU A 247 -0.09 12.27 13.07
CA GLU A 247 -0.23 12.19 14.54
C GLU A 247 1.07 12.58 15.27
N ILE A 248 2.25 12.28 14.72
CA ILE A 248 3.55 12.75 15.20
C ILE A 248 3.57 14.29 15.20
N THR A 249 3.15 14.91 14.10
CA THR A 249 3.10 16.38 13.97
C THR A 249 2.17 16.98 15.03
N HIS A 250 0.99 16.39 15.23
CA HIS A 250 0.05 16.81 16.26
C HIS A 250 0.59 16.65 17.69
N ALA A 251 1.28 15.54 17.96
CA ALA A 251 1.94 15.28 19.23
C ALA A 251 3.04 16.32 19.52
N PHE A 252 3.90 16.62 18.54
CA PHE A 252 4.94 17.65 18.68
C PHE A 252 4.35 19.05 18.93
N ASP A 253 3.30 19.43 18.20
CA ASP A 253 2.61 20.70 18.42
C ASP A 253 2.00 20.80 19.82
N ALA A 254 1.42 19.71 20.31
CA ALA A 254 0.90 19.62 21.67
C ALA A 254 2.02 19.81 22.71
N ILE A 255 3.17 19.14 22.54
CA ILE A 255 4.32 19.24 23.42
C ILE A 255 4.92 20.65 23.42
N LYS A 256 5.03 21.28 22.26
CA LYS A 256 5.51 22.67 22.14
C LYS A 256 4.60 23.63 22.90
N LYS A 257 3.28 23.47 22.78
CA LYS A 257 2.29 24.26 23.53
C LYS A 257 2.39 24.02 25.04
N MET A 258 2.63 22.78 25.45
CA MET A 258 2.86 22.43 26.86
C MET A 258 4.12 23.10 27.42
N ARG A 259 5.23 23.11 26.68
CA ARG A 259 6.48 23.74 27.10
C ARG A 259 6.42 25.27 27.14
N SER A 260 5.63 25.90 26.26
CA SER A 260 5.57 27.36 26.13
C SER A 260 4.63 28.04 27.13
N SER A 261 3.71 27.31 27.78
CA SER A 261 2.70 27.89 28.68
C SER A 261 2.89 27.42 30.11
N LYS A 262 3.02 28.36 31.06
CA LYS A 262 3.02 28.06 32.50
C LYS A 262 1.69 27.45 32.99
N VAL A 263 0.63 27.54 32.19
CA VAL A 263 -0.73 27.08 32.54
C VAL A 263 -1.26 26.08 31.51
N TYR A 264 -0.39 25.21 31.00
CA TYR A 264 -0.73 24.25 29.94
C TYR A 264 -1.83 23.25 30.34
N PHE A 265 -2.00 22.98 31.64
CA PHE A 265 -3.05 22.10 32.17
C PHE A 265 -4.47 22.66 31.96
N LEU A 266 -4.63 23.96 31.69
CA LEU A 266 -5.90 24.57 31.29
C LEU A 266 -6.12 24.54 29.76
N THR A 267 -5.15 24.06 28.98
CA THR A 267 -5.25 23.96 27.51
C THR A 267 -5.65 22.55 27.08
N GLN A 268 -6.11 22.38 25.83
CA GLN A 268 -6.38 21.04 25.27
C GLN A 268 -5.11 20.28 24.85
N ALA A 269 -3.92 20.83 25.05
CA ALA A 269 -2.67 20.22 24.59
C ALA A 269 -2.42 18.80 25.16
N PRO A 270 -2.61 18.53 26.47
CA PRO A 270 -2.44 17.17 27.01
C PRO A 270 -3.42 16.16 26.39
N ARG A 271 -4.68 16.56 26.19
CA ARG A 271 -5.71 15.72 25.55
C ARG A 271 -5.40 15.44 24.08
N ASN A 272 -4.84 16.42 23.36
CA ASN A 272 -4.46 16.22 21.96
C ASN A 272 -3.27 15.27 21.82
N LEU A 273 -2.30 15.37 22.73
CA LEU A 273 -1.17 14.44 22.79
C LEU A 273 -1.65 13.00 23.08
N GLU A 274 -2.50 12.83 24.10
CA GLU A 274 -3.09 11.52 24.45
C GLU A 274 -3.89 10.92 23.29
N ARG A 275 -4.72 11.73 22.61
CA ARG A 275 -5.45 11.29 21.41
C ARG A 275 -4.52 10.82 20.28
N SER A 276 -3.42 11.53 20.05
CA SER A 276 -2.46 11.17 19.01
C SER A 276 -1.80 9.83 19.33
N LEU A 277 -1.42 9.62 20.59
CA LEU A 277 -0.87 8.35 21.08
C LEU A 277 -1.87 7.20 20.96
N LEU A 278 -3.12 7.41 21.37
CA LEU A 278 -4.16 6.37 21.29
C LEU A 278 -4.34 5.91 19.84
N LYS A 279 -4.46 6.82 18.88
CA LYS A 279 -4.57 6.48 17.46
C LYS A 279 -3.36 5.73 16.92
N VAL A 280 -2.14 6.14 17.30
CA VAL A 280 -0.91 5.45 16.88
C VAL A 280 -0.83 4.04 17.51
N SER A 281 -1.29 3.90 18.76
CA SER A 281 -1.35 2.60 19.44
C SER A 281 -2.39 1.68 18.82
N GLU A 282 -3.55 2.22 18.40
CA GLU A 282 -4.56 1.47 17.63
C GLU A 282 -3.98 0.95 16.31
N ILE A 283 -3.22 1.78 15.57
CA ILE A 283 -2.51 1.32 14.36
C ILE A 283 -1.53 0.19 14.69
N GLY A 284 -0.76 0.31 15.78
CA GLY A 284 0.16 -0.73 16.23
C GLY A 284 -0.55 -2.05 16.55
N LEU A 285 -1.73 -2.00 17.18
CA LEU A 285 -2.54 -3.20 17.46
C LEU A 285 -3.03 -3.85 16.17
N VAL A 286 -3.52 -3.08 15.19
CA VAL A 286 -3.95 -3.62 13.89
C VAL A 286 -2.79 -4.30 13.16
N ILE A 287 -1.58 -3.72 13.23
CA ILE A 287 -0.38 -4.32 12.64
C ILE A 287 -0.09 -5.69 13.28
N LEU A 288 -0.09 -5.75 14.61
CA LEU A 288 0.22 -6.95 15.37
C LEU A 288 -0.85 -8.05 15.21
N ASP A 289 -2.13 -7.68 15.26
CA ASP A 289 -3.23 -8.65 15.28
C ASP A 289 -3.52 -9.24 13.89
N ASP A 290 -3.52 -8.41 12.84
CA ASP A 290 -3.98 -8.83 11.51
C ASP A 290 -2.85 -8.86 10.47
N ILE A 291 -1.93 -7.89 10.46
CA ILE A 291 -1.00 -7.68 9.33
C ILE A 291 0.22 -8.60 9.39
N GLU A 292 0.80 -8.82 10.56
CA GLU A 292 1.91 -9.77 10.72
C GLU A 292 1.54 -11.18 10.26
N ASP A 293 0.30 -11.58 10.52
CA ASP A 293 -0.25 -12.86 10.10
C ASP A 293 -0.34 -12.98 8.57
N LEU A 294 -0.69 -11.88 7.91
CA LEU A 294 -0.74 -11.80 6.46
C LEU A 294 0.66 -11.80 5.82
N MET A 295 1.66 -11.29 6.53
CA MET A 295 3.05 -11.30 6.08
C MET A 295 3.72 -12.66 6.29
N ASN A 296 3.15 -13.54 7.12
CA ASN A 296 3.69 -14.88 7.38
C ASN A 296 3.28 -15.88 6.29
N PRO A 297 4.21 -16.34 5.42
CA PRO A 297 3.85 -17.23 4.32
C PRO A 297 3.21 -18.56 4.77
N HIS A 298 3.61 -19.08 5.95
CA HIS A 298 3.07 -20.33 6.50
C HIS A 298 1.61 -20.23 6.94
N LYS A 299 1.13 -19.01 7.23
CA LYS A 299 -0.27 -18.75 7.56
C LYS A 299 -1.13 -18.51 6.31
N ILE A 300 -0.51 -18.14 5.19
CA ILE A 300 -1.20 -17.88 3.93
C ILE A 300 -1.43 -19.15 3.11
N THR A 301 -0.45 -20.05 3.07
CA THR A 301 -0.53 -21.27 2.27
C THR A 301 0.28 -22.40 2.91
N GLN A 302 -0.20 -23.63 2.72
CA GLN A 302 0.49 -24.85 3.18
C GLN A 302 1.50 -25.38 2.15
N ASP A 303 1.45 -24.88 0.92
CA ASP A 303 2.35 -25.29 -0.15
C ASP A 303 3.70 -24.56 -0.06
N TRP A 304 4.79 -25.32 0.00
CA TRP A 304 6.16 -24.82 0.10
C TRP A 304 6.56 -23.87 -1.06
N TYR A 305 6.13 -24.18 -2.28
CA TYR A 305 6.46 -23.35 -3.44
C TYR A 305 5.80 -21.98 -3.32
N TYR A 306 4.50 -21.93 -3.03
CA TYR A 306 3.79 -20.66 -2.84
C TYR A 306 4.31 -19.86 -1.64
N GLN A 307 4.71 -20.53 -0.55
CA GLN A 307 5.39 -19.87 0.58
C GLN A 307 6.68 -19.18 0.13
N SER A 308 7.51 -19.89 -0.63
CA SER A 308 8.78 -19.38 -1.13
C SER A 308 8.60 -18.23 -2.13
N ALA A 309 7.64 -18.37 -3.07
CA ALA A 309 7.31 -17.34 -4.03
C ALA A 309 6.77 -16.08 -3.34
N TYR A 310 5.87 -16.23 -2.37
CA TYR A 310 5.33 -15.11 -1.60
C TYR A 310 6.40 -14.40 -0.77
N MET A 311 7.28 -15.14 -0.11
CA MET A 311 8.41 -14.56 0.62
C MET A 311 9.31 -13.71 -0.29
N ARG A 312 9.59 -14.19 -1.51
CA ARG A 312 10.34 -13.43 -2.52
C ARG A 312 9.59 -12.18 -2.98
N MET A 313 8.28 -12.27 -3.20
CA MET A 313 7.45 -11.10 -3.55
C MET A 313 7.51 -10.02 -2.46
N LEU A 314 7.37 -10.39 -1.18
CA LEU A 314 7.50 -9.45 -0.05
C LEU A 314 8.87 -8.75 -0.02
N ILE A 315 9.95 -9.46 -0.37
CA ILE A 315 11.31 -8.91 -0.45
C ILE A 315 11.44 -7.97 -1.65
N ILE A 316 11.01 -8.39 -2.84
CA ILE A 316 11.06 -7.57 -4.07
C ILE A 316 10.33 -6.24 -3.84
N HIS A 317 9.16 -6.29 -3.23
CA HIS A 317 8.33 -5.12 -2.94
C HIS A 317 8.74 -4.34 -1.67
N LYS A 318 9.76 -4.81 -0.95
CA LYS A 318 10.28 -4.18 0.28
C LYS A 318 9.22 -3.95 1.36
N VAL A 319 8.28 -4.89 1.50
CA VAL A 319 7.19 -4.76 2.49
C VAL A 319 7.75 -4.71 3.91
N TRP A 320 8.72 -5.58 4.23
CA TRP A 320 9.40 -5.62 5.52
C TRP A 320 10.18 -4.34 5.85
N ASP A 321 10.72 -3.66 4.84
CA ASP A 321 11.46 -2.41 5.08
C ASP A 321 10.49 -1.30 5.49
N PHE A 322 9.31 -1.23 4.86
CA PHE A 322 8.26 -0.28 5.23
C PHE A 322 7.63 -0.60 6.58
N GLU A 323 7.42 -1.88 6.90
CA GLU A 323 6.96 -2.34 8.21
C GLU A 323 7.89 -1.84 9.32
N LYS A 324 9.20 -2.04 9.20
CA LYS A 324 10.19 -1.53 10.17
C LYS A 324 10.17 -0.02 10.33
N VAL A 325 9.98 0.73 9.24
CA VAL A 325 9.89 2.21 9.30
C VAL A 325 8.66 2.62 10.11
N VAL A 326 7.51 1.99 9.86
CA VAL A 326 6.27 2.25 10.59
C VAL A 326 6.43 1.89 12.07
N GLN A 327 6.99 0.71 12.36
CA GLN A 327 7.21 0.26 13.74
C GLN A 327 8.12 1.23 14.51
N HIS A 328 9.23 1.65 13.89
CA HIS A 328 10.13 2.62 14.51
C HIS A 328 9.45 3.95 14.83
N LYS A 329 8.55 4.43 13.97
CA LYS A 329 7.76 5.65 14.23
C LYS A 329 6.79 5.48 15.40
N ILE A 330 6.15 4.31 15.52
CA ILE A 330 5.27 3.98 16.64
C ILE A 330 6.08 4.00 17.95
N ASP A 331 7.21 3.28 17.99
CA ASP A 331 8.07 3.17 19.17
C ASP A 331 8.60 4.55 19.61
N THR A 332 9.05 5.36 18.66
CA THR A 332 9.57 6.72 18.91
C THR A 332 8.50 7.62 19.53
N LEU A 333 7.25 7.54 19.04
CA LEU A 333 6.16 8.36 19.58
C LEU A 333 5.76 7.92 21.00
N GLN A 334 5.76 6.61 21.27
CA GLN A 334 5.52 6.07 22.60
C GLN A 334 6.60 6.52 23.59
N GLU A 335 7.89 6.45 23.23
CA GLU A 335 9.02 6.90 24.05
C GLU A 335 8.96 8.41 24.33
N LEU A 336 8.62 9.20 23.31
CA LEU A 336 8.49 10.65 23.43
C LEU A 336 7.32 11.04 24.36
N TYR A 337 6.24 10.27 24.34
CA TYR A 337 5.11 10.43 25.25
C TYR A 337 5.49 10.10 26.70
N THR A 338 6.11 8.94 26.96
CA THR A 338 6.51 8.54 28.32
C THR A 338 7.44 9.59 28.93
N THR A 339 8.43 10.04 28.15
CA THR A 339 9.36 11.12 28.54
C THR A 339 8.62 12.42 28.87
N THR A 340 7.66 12.83 28.03
CA THR A 340 6.86 14.06 28.28
C THR A 340 5.99 13.93 29.54
N ARG A 341 5.42 12.75 29.78
CA ARG A 341 4.58 12.49 30.96
C ARG A 341 5.38 12.54 32.26
N HIS A 342 6.63 12.09 32.25
CA HIS A 342 7.52 12.22 33.41
C HIS A 342 7.68 13.69 33.82
N PHE A 343 7.93 14.61 32.86
CA PHE A 343 8.02 16.05 33.15
C PHE A 343 6.70 16.65 33.67
N SER A 344 5.54 16.19 33.18
CA SER A 344 4.25 16.71 33.64
C SER A 344 3.89 16.23 35.05
N THR A 345 4.26 15.00 35.40
CA THR A 345 3.99 14.43 36.74
C THR A 345 4.79 15.14 37.82
N GLU A 346 6.06 15.47 37.55
CA GLU A 346 6.89 16.27 38.48
C GLU A 346 6.33 17.68 38.68
N GLN A 347 5.82 18.32 37.63
CA GLN A 347 5.22 19.65 37.77
C GLN A 347 3.87 19.62 38.48
N ILE A 348 3.04 18.60 38.26
CA ILE A 348 1.79 18.42 39.00
C ILE A 348 2.09 18.12 40.47
N ALA A 349 3.11 17.31 40.76
CA ALA A 349 3.58 17.08 42.13
C ALA A 349 4.07 18.38 42.78
N MET A 350 4.85 19.20 42.06
CA MET A 350 5.29 20.52 42.52
C MET A 350 4.12 21.48 42.74
N LEU A 351 3.10 21.46 41.87
CA LEU A 351 1.93 22.32 42.00
C LEU A 351 1.01 21.86 43.14
N LEU A 352 0.94 20.55 43.38
CA LEU A 352 0.30 19.97 44.56
C LEU A 352 1.04 20.38 45.83
N GLU A 353 2.37 20.35 45.82
CA GLU A 353 3.21 20.82 46.94
C GLU A 353 2.97 22.31 47.20
N VAL A 354 2.97 23.15 46.16
CA VAL A 354 2.64 24.58 46.28
C VAL A 354 1.21 24.79 46.78
N ALA A 355 0.23 24.01 46.32
CA ALA A 355 -1.15 24.10 46.78
C ALA A 355 -1.28 23.71 48.26
N ILE A 356 -0.58 22.66 48.70
CA ILE A 356 -0.51 22.27 50.12
C ILE A 356 0.13 23.37 50.95
N VAL A 357 1.24 23.96 50.48
CA VAL A 357 1.91 25.08 51.16
C VAL A 357 0.96 26.28 51.27
N LEU A 358 0.23 26.63 50.21
CA LEU A 358 -0.75 27.73 50.24
C LEU A 358 -1.93 27.43 51.17
N LEU A 359 -2.43 26.20 51.23
CA LEU A 359 -3.47 25.78 52.15
C LEU A 359 -3.03 25.91 53.61
N ILE A 360 -1.80 25.48 53.92
CA ILE A 360 -1.22 25.65 55.27
C ILE A 360 -1.09 27.13 55.61
N LEU A 361 -0.59 27.94 54.67
CA LEU A 361 -0.39 29.38 54.89
C LEU A 361 -1.73 30.10 55.11
N TRP A 362 -2.76 29.71 54.37
CA TRP A 362 -4.14 30.16 54.55
C TRP A 362 -4.68 29.80 55.93
N GLU A 363 -4.51 28.55 56.36
CA GLU A 363 -4.97 28.05 57.66
C GLU A 363 -4.24 28.70 58.84
N VAL A 364 -2.97 29.09 58.69
CA VAL A 364 -2.20 29.78 59.74
C VAL A 364 -2.49 31.28 59.79
N VAL A 365 -2.66 31.95 58.65
CA VAL A 365 -2.82 33.41 58.60
C VAL A 365 -4.23 33.85 58.98
N LEU A 366 -5.28 33.12 58.55
CA LEU A 366 -6.67 33.49 58.83
C LEU A 366 -7.02 33.59 60.32
N PRO A 367 -6.58 32.68 61.20
CA PRO A 367 -6.78 32.79 62.65
C PRO A 367 -5.99 33.94 63.29
N LEU A 368 -4.91 34.43 62.67
CA LEU A 368 -4.13 35.56 63.20
C LEU A 368 -4.75 36.93 62.91
N ILE A 369 -5.54 37.05 61.83
CA ILE A 369 -6.22 38.30 61.44
C ILE A 369 -7.18 38.85 62.52
N PRO A 370 -8.04 38.05 63.17
CA PRO A 370 -8.89 38.55 64.26
C PRO A 370 -8.09 38.92 65.52
N THR A 371 -6.98 38.23 65.80
CA THR A 371 -6.14 38.47 66.99
C THR A 371 -5.38 39.81 66.90
N ILE A 372 -5.02 40.25 65.69
CA ILE A 372 -4.35 41.55 65.46
C ILE A 372 -5.37 42.71 65.49
N LYS A 373 -6.62 42.49 65.08
CA LYS A 373 -7.70 43.49 65.20
C LYS A 373 -8.16 43.72 66.64
N GLY A 374 -7.82 42.84 67.57
CA GLY A 374 -8.08 43.02 69.01
C GLY A 374 -6.96 43.75 69.76
N LEU A 375 -5.85 44.11 69.09
CA LEU A 375 -4.66 44.71 69.72
C LEU A 375 -4.36 46.15 69.24
N PHE A 376 -5.26 46.77 68.47
CA PHE A 376 -5.20 48.18 68.06
C PHE A 376 -6.39 48.97 68.55
#